data_AF-A0A1M5QHV7-F1
#
_entry.id   AF-A0A1M5QHV7-F1
#
_cell.length_a   1.000
_cell.length_b   1.000
_cell.length_c   1.000
_cell.angle_alpha   90.00
_cell.angle_beta   90.00
_cell.angle_gamma   90.00
#
_symmetry.space_group_name_H-M   'P 1'
#
loop_
_entity.id
_entity.type
_entity.pdbx_description
1 polymer ?
#
loop_
_entity_poly.entity_id
_entity_poly.type
_entity_poly.pdbx_seq_one_letter_code
_entity_poly.pdbx_strand_id
1 'polypeptide(L)'
;MLPFSKVTHPQLQLVVWFCRFSFLAGVCFLLAGTYKELFRVYRWLASPIYNEDGTLYASYRYSLDLLHINWQIISLGIVLLFLSSFLIVQVSKCKDRT
;
A
#
# COMPACT_ATOMS: atom_id res chain seq x y z
N MET A 1 12.97 -13.69 -1.69
CA MET A 1 14.07 -13.16 -0.84
C MET A 1 13.55 -11.88 -0.21
N LEU A 2 13.33 -11.84 1.11
CA LEU A 2 12.80 -10.63 1.77
C LEU A 2 13.83 -9.50 1.66
N PRO A 3 13.45 -8.29 1.22
CA PRO A 3 14.34 -7.15 1.32
C PRO A 3 14.72 -6.99 2.79
N PHE A 4 15.99 -6.66 3.06
CA PHE A 4 16.54 -6.39 4.40
C PHE A 4 16.76 -7.60 5.31
N SER A 5 16.61 -8.83 4.80
CA SER A 5 16.97 -10.06 5.52
C SER A 5 18.44 -10.07 5.98
N LYS A 6 19.35 -9.51 5.16
CA LYS A 6 20.81 -9.49 5.41
C LYS A 6 21.30 -8.29 6.25
N VAL A 7 20.44 -7.31 6.52
CA VAL A 7 20.83 -6.13 7.31
C VAL A 7 20.73 -6.49 8.79
N THR A 8 21.87 -6.57 9.46
CA THR A 8 22.00 -6.83 10.89
C THR A 8 23.00 -5.85 11.50
N HIS A 9 22.58 -5.17 12.57
CA HIS A 9 23.41 -4.27 13.35
C HIS A 9 23.15 -4.54 14.84
N PRO A 10 24.15 -4.99 15.62
CA PRO A 10 23.94 -5.43 17.01
C PRO A 10 23.43 -4.30 17.91
N GLN A 11 23.88 -3.07 17.69
CA GLN A 11 23.47 -1.89 18.48
C GLN A 11 22.16 -1.23 17.99
N LEU A 12 21.75 -1.46 16.74
CA LEU A 12 20.60 -0.79 16.09
C LEU A 12 19.49 -1.78 15.72
N GLN A 13 19.44 -2.92 16.40
CA GLN A 13 18.55 -4.02 16.07
C GLN A 13 17.07 -3.61 16.13
N LEU A 14 16.67 -2.77 17.08
CA LEU A 14 15.32 -2.21 17.16
C LEU A 14 14.95 -1.37 15.93
N VAL A 15 15.88 -0.58 15.41
CA VAL A 15 15.66 0.24 14.20
C VAL A 15 15.50 -0.65 12.98
N VAL A 16 16.31 -1.70 12.87
CA VAL A 16 16.19 -2.70 11.79
C VAL A 16 14.83 -3.40 11.83
N TRP A 17 14.36 -3.79 13.03
CA TRP A 17 13.03 -4.37 13.22
C TRP A 17 11.91 -3.40 12.84
N PHE A 18 12.01 -2.15 13.29
CA PHE A 18 11.05 -1.10 12.92
C PHE A 18 10.99 -0.91 11.40
N CYS A 19 12.14 -0.90 10.72
CA CYS A 19 12.19 -0.76 9.27
C CYS A 19 11.52 -1.94 8.55
N ARG A 20 11.76 -3.19 9.01
CA ARG A 20 11.12 -4.38 8.45
C ARG A 20 9.60 -4.36 8.65
N PHE A 21 9.14 -3.98 9.84
CA PHE A 21 7.73 -3.87 10.15
C PHE A 21 7.05 -2.76 9.34
N SER A 22 7.68 -1.59 9.27
CA SER A 22 7.22 -0.44 8.49
C SER A 22 7.14 -0.76 6.98
N PHE A 23 8.12 -1.50 6.45
CA PHE A 23 8.09 -1.96 5.07
C PHE A 23 6.91 -2.91 4.82
N LEU A 24 6.72 -3.91 5.69
CA LEU A 24 5.61 -4.86 5.57
C LEU A 24 4.25 -4.14 5.67
N ALA A 25 4.10 -3.23 6.64
CA ALA A 25 2.90 -2.42 6.79
C ALA A 25 2.63 -1.55 5.56
N GLY A 26 3.67 -0.94 4.99
CA GLY A 26 3.58 -0.14 3.76
C GLY A 26 3.08 -0.96 2.57
N VAL A 27 3.60 -2.18 2.37
CA VAL A 27 3.10 -3.11 1.35
C VAL A 27 1.64 -3.48 1.60
N CYS A 28 1.27 -3.82 2.84
CA CYS A 28 -0.10 -4.18 3.19
C CYS A 28 -1.07 -3.03 2.92
N PHE A 29 -0.72 -1.79 3.25
CA PHE A 29 -1.56 -0.62 2.96
C PHE A 29 -1.69 -0.35 1.46
N LEU A 30 -0.62 -0.49 0.69
CA LEU A 30 -0.70 -0.39 -0.76
C LEU A 30 -1.62 -1.45 -1.37
N LEU A 31 -1.48 -2.71 -0.95
CA LEU A 31 -2.34 -3.79 -1.43
C LEU A 31 -3.80 -3.60 -1.02
N ALA A 32 -4.05 -3.19 0.23
CA ALA A 32 -5.41 -2.92 0.70
C ALA A 32 -6.05 -1.74 -0.03
N GLY A 33 -5.28 -0.66 -0.26
CA GLY A 33 -5.73 0.50 -1.01
C GLY A 33 -6.08 0.15 -2.46
N THR A 34 -5.16 -0.53 -3.16
CA THR A 34 -5.37 -0.97 -4.55
C THR A 34 -6.50 -1.98 -4.69
N TYR A 35 -6.61 -2.95 -3.78
CA TYR A 35 -7.71 -3.93 -3.77
C TYR A 35 -9.07 -3.26 -3.59
N LYS A 36 -9.17 -2.28 -2.68
CA LYS A 36 -10.42 -1.55 -2.45
C LYS A 36 -10.88 -0.78 -3.69
N GLU A 37 -9.95 -0.14 -4.40
CA GLU A 37 -10.24 0.55 -5.67
C GLU A 37 -10.60 -0.44 -6.79
N LEU A 38 -9.83 -1.52 -6.95
CA LEU A 38 -10.12 -2.58 -7.94
C LEU A 38 -11.49 -3.22 -7.72
N PHE A 39 -11.85 -3.49 -6.46
CA PHE A 39 -13.15 -4.05 -6.11
C PHE A 39 -14.30 -3.08 -6.45
N ARG A 40 -14.08 -1.77 -6.27
CA ARG A 40 -15.05 -0.73 -6.64
C ARG A 40 -15.27 -0.68 -8.15
N VAL A 41 -14.19 -0.72 -8.92
CA VAL A 41 -14.21 -0.77 -10.39
C VAL A 41 -14.88 -2.06 -10.88
N TYR A 42 -14.54 -3.21 -10.29
CA TYR A 42 -15.19 -4.49 -10.60
C TYR A 42 -16.70 -4.44 -10.36
N ARG A 43 -17.13 -3.94 -9.21
CA ARG A 43 -18.56 -3.84 -8.87
C ARG A 43 -19.32 -2.95 -9.86
N TRP A 44 -18.69 -1.89 -10.35
CA TRP A 44 -19.24 -1.05 -11.41
C TRP A 44 -19.30 -1.77 -12.76
N LEU A 45 -18.24 -2.45 -13.19
CA LEU A 45 -18.22 -3.27 -14.42
C LEU A 45 -19.24 -4.42 -14.42
N ALA A 46 -19.45 -5.05 -13.25
CA ALA A 46 -20.40 -6.14 -13.07
C ALA A 46 -21.85 -5.65 -12.92
N SER A 47 -22.06 -4.37 -12.56
CA SER A 47 -23.40 -3.82 -12.34
C SER A 47 -24.39 -3.96 -13.52
N PRO A 48 -24.01 -3.80 -14.82
CA PRO A 48 -24.92 -4.03 -15.94
C PRO A 48 -25.16 -5.50 -16.28
N ILE A 49 -24.34 -6.44 -15.78
CA ILE A 49 -24.43 -7.87 -16.12
C ILE A 49 -25.46 -8.60 -15.25
N TYR A 50 -25.65 -8.13 -14.01
CA TYR A 50 -26.55 -8.76 -13.03
C TYR A 50 -27.91 -8.07 -12.91
N ASN A 51 -28.21 -7.06 -13.72
CA ASN A 51 -29.44 -6.29 -13.63
C ASN A 51 -30.20 -6.35 -14.96
N GLU A 52 -31.22 -7.21 -15.03
CA GLU A 52 -32.08 -7.38 -16.22
C GLU A 52 -33.00 -6.17 -16.47
N ASP A 53 -33.09 -5.22 -15.53
CA ASP A 53 -33.86 -4.00 -15.69
C ASP A 53 -33.00 -2.89 -16.30
N GLY A 54 -33.25 -2.64 -17.59
CA GLY A 54 -32.67 -1.58 -18.42
C GLY A 54 -32.97 -0.16 -17.93
N THR A 55 -32.53 0.18 -16.74
CA THR A 55 -32.61 1.53 -16.17
C THR A 55 -31.21 2.13 -16.08
N LEU A 56 -31.06 3.21 -16.85
CA LEU A 56 -29.94 4.12 -17.14
C LEU A 56 -29.03 4.62 -15.98
N TYR A 57 -29.01 3.99 -14.81
CA TYR A 57 -28.43 4.60 -13.60
C TYR A 57 -27.49 3.68 -12.78
N ALA A 58 -26.95 2.62 -13.36
CA ALA A 58 -25.99 1.74 -12.68
C ALA A 58 -24.71 2.49 -12.23
N SER A 59 -24.24 3.47 -13.02
CA SER A 59 -23.13 4.37 -12.65
C SER A 59 -23.46 5.29 -11.47
N TYR A 60 -24.71 5.75 -11.37
CA TYR A 60 -25.18 6.69 -10.34
C TYR A 60 -25.49 5.98 -9.02
N ARG A 61 -26.01 4.75 -9.05
CA ARG A 61 -26.37 3.98 -7.86
C ARG A 61 -25.14 3.41 -7.13
N TYR A 62 -24.06 3.17 -7.85
CA TYR A 62 -22.81 2.67 -7.27
C TYR A 62 -21.77 3.76 -6.96
N SER A 63 -22.11 5.05 -7.18
CA SER A 63 -21.22 6.20 -6.95
C SER A 63 -19.77 5.82 -7.20
N LEU A 64 -19.47 5.46 -8.45
CA LEU A 64 -18.09 5.30 -8.89
C LEU A 64 -17.46 6.69 -8.94
N ASP A 65 -17.29 7.27 -7.76
CA ASP A 65 -16.68 8.57 -7.56
C ASP A 65 -15.17 8.37 -7.66
N LEU A 66 -14.71 8.19 -8.90
CA LEU A 66 -13.29 8.16 -9.28
C LEU A 66 -12.59 9.47 -8.91
N LEU A 67 -13.36 10.51 -8.58
CA LEU A 67 -12.87 11.81 -8.11
C LEU A 67 -12.36 11.74 -6.66
N HIS A 68 -12.90 10.84 -5.84
CA HIS A 68 -12.50 10.61 -4.45
C HIS A 68 -11.88 9.22 -4.27
N ILE A 69 -10.85 8.93 -5.07
CA ILE A 69 -9.94 7.79 -4.82
C ILE A 69 -9.44 7.90 -3.38
N ASN A 70 -9.38 6.76 -2.67
CA ASN A 70 -8.87 6.69 -1.31
C ASN A 70 -7.33 6.79 -1.28
N TRP A 71 -6.82 7.92 -1.76
CA TRP A 71 -5.40 8.25 -1.84
C TRP A 71 -4.72 8.24 -0.48
N GLN A 72 -5.46 8.40 0.61
CA GLN A 72 -4.91 8.44 1.97
C GLN A 72 -4.20 7.13 2.33
N ILE A 73 -4.81 5.97 2.04
CA ILE A 73 -4.22 4.66 2.36
C ILE A 73 -3.04 4.35 1.45
N ILE A 74 -3.18 4.67 0.15
CA ILE A 74 -2.14 4.45 -0.85
C ILE A 74 -0.92 5.32 -0.56
N SER A 75 -1.12 6.62 -0.31
CA SER A 75 -0.05 7.57 0.03
C SER A 75 0.63 7.22 1.35
N LEU A 76 -0.13 6.82 2.38
CA LEU A 76 0.44 6.32 3.63
C LEU A 76 1.36 5.11 3.40
N GLY A 77 0.91 4.16 2.57
CA GLY A 77 1.73 3.00 2.18
C GLY A 77 3.03 3.40 1.47
N ILE A 78 2.96 4.34 0.53
CA ILE A 78 4.14 4.88 -0.17
C ILE A 78 5.12 5.55 0.80
N VAL A 79 4.61 6.39 1.72
CA VAL A 79 5.44 7.09 2.71
C VAL A 79 6.16 6.08 3.63
N LEU A 80 5.46 5.06 4.12
CA LEU A 80 6.04 4.00 4.95
C LEU A 80 7.14 3.21 4.21
N LEU A 81 6.91 2.88 2.94
CA LEU A 81 7.91 2.22 2.10
C LEU A 81 9.15 3.08 1.86
N PHE A 82 8.95 4.36 1.58
CA PHE A 82 10.05 5.29 1.37
C PHE A 82 10.87 5.48 2.65
N LEU A 83 10.19 5.67 3.78
CA LEU A 83 10.81 5.91 5.07
C LEU A 83 11.58 4.67 5.57
N SER A 84 11.01 3.47 5.41
CA SER A 84 11.71 2.21 5.72
C SER A 84 12.95 2.01 4.85
N SER A 85 12.85 2.26 3.54
CA SER A 85 13.98 2.15 2.61
C SER A 85 15.09 3.16 2.95
N PHE A 86 14.71 4.41 3.25
CA PHE A 86 15.65 5.46 3.64
C PHE A 86 16.40 5.11 4.93
N LEU A 87 15.69 4.69 5.98
CA LEU A 87 16.31 4.33 7.26
C LEU A 87 17.30 3.18 7.11
N ILE A 88 16.97 2.17 6.31
CA ILE A 88 17.90 1.05 6.06
C ILE A 88 19.16 1.48 5.32
N VAL A 89 19.06 2.40 4.36
CA VAL A 89 20.24 2.96 3.69
C VAL A 89 21.13 3.68 4.69
N GLN A 90 20.55 4.43 5.63
CA GLN A 90 21.31 5.11 6.68
C GLN A 90 21.96 4.12 7.65
N VAL A 91 21.23 3.09 8.08
CA VAL A 91 21.77 2.02 8.95
C VAL A 91 22.93 1.29 8.25
N SER A 92 22.80 1.04 6.95
CA SER A 92 23.86 0.38 6.17
C SER A 92 25.11 1.27 6.06
N LYS A 93 24.95 2.57 5.76
CA LYS A 93 26.05 3.53 5.74
C LYS A 93 26.73 3.73 7.10
N CYS A 94 25.97 3.60 8.19
CA CYS A 94 26.52 3.70 9.55
C CYS A 94 27.44 2.51 9.87
N LYS A 95 27.05 1.30 9.46
CA LYS A 95 27.84 0.08 9.63
C LYS A 95 29.22 0.17 8.94
N ASP A 96 29.28 0.77 7.76
CA ASP A 96 30.54 0.87 6.99
C ASP A 96 31.52 1.92 7.56
N ARG A 97 31.08 2.75 8.53
CA ARG A 97 31.90 3.79 9.18
C ARG A 97 32.47 3.38 10.54
N THR A 98 32.05 2.24 11.09
CA THR A 98 32.50 1.68 12.38
C THR A 98 33.40 0.49 12.15
#